data_AF-A0A7X7FND1-F1
#
_entry.id   AF-A0A7X7FND1-F1
#
_cell.length_a   1.000
_cell.length_b   1.000
_cell.length_c   1.000
_cell.angle_alpha   90.00
_cell.angle_beta   90.00
_cell.angle_gamma   90.00
#
_symmetry.space_group_name_H-M   'P 1'
#
loop_
_entity.id
_entity.type
_entity.pdbx_description
1 polymer ?
#
loop_
_entity_poly.entity_id
_entity_poly.type
_entity_poly.pdbx_seq_one_letter_code
_entity_poly.pdbx_strand_id
1 'polypeptide(L)'
;MTDPDALNVKGCVVTVDLGNGTTSVAYRNAQGQIVAIPDKDGQLCTATAIGFEQGDPAKPVFGRAATNMRRVHPESVCTFAKRARGKEDVPAVVDKDGRVWTTGEMEALFLRWRLDYAQEFIGERIVGVLITVPANFNDAQRRASLAVVEQAGYTPIGTINEPTAALLRYARGKNGTLLVTDVGKGTSDISIIAVDGNTFTIRAAAGRSDLGGAEFQACILQYLMDHAAGNGVVLDPAQDHRSLILMEYEAENAACDLSSVHEVAIAFQAHGRLFDVSLTRATFESLVSDLCEQIRDLVTEAMASAGLAPDEIDGVVMVGGA
;
A
#
# COMPACT_ATOMS: atom_id res chain seq x y z
N MET A 1 23.47 8.66 -17.71
CA MET A 1 23.34 9.13 -16.32
C MET A 1 23.27 10.64 -16.38
N THR A 2 22.08 11.21 -16.27
CA THR A 2 21.89 12.66 -16.37
C THR A 2 22.10 13.24 -14.99
N ASP A 3 23.04 14.17 -14.87
CA ASP A 3 23.31 14.92 -13.65
C ASP A 3 22.07 15.75 -13.27
N PRO A 4 21.45 15.51 -12.10
CA PRO A 4 20.28 16.27 -11.64
C PRO A 4 20.53 17.78 -11.53
N ASP A 5 21.79 18.22 -11.45
CA ASP A 5 22.17 19.63 -11.30
C ASP A 5 22.20 20.40 -12.64
N ALA A 6 22.05 19.72 -13.79
CA ALA A 6 22.18 20.34 -15.12
C ALA A 6 20.89 21.01 -15.65
N LEU A 7 19.75 20.86 -14.97
CA LEU A 7 18.47 21.46 -15.38
C LEU A 7 18.15 22.65 -14.46
N ASN A 8 18.58 23.84 -14.88
CA ASN A 8 18.34 25.11 -14.17
C ASN A 8 16.88 25.59 -14.30
N VAL A 9 15.93 24.73 -13.91
CA VAL A 9 14.52 25.06 -13.69
C VAL A 9 14.33 25.12 -12.18
N LYS A 10 14.04 26.30 -11.63
CA LYS A 10 13.66 26.42 -10.20
C LYS A 10 12.40 25.57 -9.96
N GLY A 11 12.58 24.46 -9.24
CA GLY A 11 11.51 23.54 -8.89
C GLY A 11 12.07 22.34 -8.16
N CYS A 12 11.18 21.56 -7.55
CA CYS A 12 11.55 20.43 -6.71
C CYS A 12 11.23 19.09 -7.40
N VAL A 13 12.00 18.07 -7.03
CA VAL A 13 11.68 16.68 -7.31
C VAL A 13 11.06 16.08 -6.07
N VAL A 14 9.95 15.37 -6.24
CA VAL A 14 9.29 14.63 -5.16
C VAL A 14 9.44 13.12 -5.40
N THR A 15 9.46 12.37 -4.31
CA THR A 15 9.35 10.91 -4.32
C THR A 15 8.00 10.52 -3.75
N VAL A 16 7.28 9.64 -4.45
CA VAL A 16 5.97 9.13 -4.05
C VAL A 16 6.09 7.65 -3.78
N ASP A 17 5.72 7.27 -2.56
CA ASP A 17 5.39 5.88 -2.25
C ASP A 17 3.90 5.66 -2.49
N LEU A 18 3.55 4.97 -3.58
CA LEU A 18 2.17 4.73 -3.99
C LEU A 18 1.77 3.29 -3.64
N GLY A 19 1.34 3.09 -2.40
CA GLY A 19 0.95 1.79 -1.86
C GLY A 19 -0.53 1.46 -2.04
N ASN A 20 -0.88 0.17 -1.88
CA ASN A 20 -2.27 -0.30 -1.93
C ASN A 20 -3.15 0.24 -0.80
N GLY A 21 -2.57 0.42 0.39
CA GLY A 21 -3.28 0.92 1.57
C GLY A 21 -3.04 2.41 1.83
N THR A 22 -1.79 2.84 1.71
CA THR A 22 -1.38 4.23 1.99
C THR A 22 -0.41 4.75 0.94
N THR A 23 -0.44 6.07 0.75
CA THR A 23 0.48 6.83 -0.08
C THR A 23 1.22 7.85 0.78
N SER A 24 2.52 7.98 0.58
CA SER A 24 3.37 9.00 1.21
C SER A 24 4.14 9.78 0.16
N VAL A 25 4.36 11.07 0.40
CA VAL A 25 5.14 11.94 -0.49
C VAL A 25 6.24 12.61 0.30
N ALA A 26 7.46 12.61 -0.24
CA ALA A 26 8.59 13.28 0.36
C ALA A 26 9.39 14.06 -0.69
N TYR A 27 10.09 15.10 -0.26
CA TYR A 27 10.97 15.88 -1.12
C TYR A 27 12.25 16.26 -0.37
N ARG A 28 13.26 16.71 -1.12
CA ARG A 28 14.47 17.29 -0.53
C ARG A 28 14.33 18.81 -0.49
N ASN A 29 14.39 19.41 0.70
CA ASN A 29 14.34 20.86 0.85
C ASN A 29 15.67 21.53 0.47
N ALA A 30 15.69 22.88 0.45
CA ALA A 30 16.87 23.67 0.09
C ALA A 30 18.08 23.44 1.02
N GLN A 31 17.84 22.97 2.25
CA GLN A 31 18.88 22.60 3.22
C GLN A 31 19.41 21.17 2.99
N GLY A 32 18.94 20.49 1.96
CA GLY A 32 19.32 19.12 1.64
C GLY A 32 18.69 18.06 2.53
N GLN A 33 17.69 18.40 3.34
CA GLN A 33 16.98 17.47 4.22
C GLN A 33 15.82 16.81 3.49
N ILE A 34 15.57 15.52 3.78
CA ILE A 34 14.36 14.83 3.31
C ILE A 34 13.20 15.20 4.23
N VAL A 35 12.14 15.75 3.66
CA VAL A 35 10.94 16.19 4.35
C VAL A 35 9.75 15.40 3.81
N ALA A 36 9.09 14.65 4.71
CA ALA A 36 7.81 14.03 4.40
C ALA A 36 6.70 15.09 4.43
N ILE A 37 5.81 15.03 3.44
CA ILE A 37 4.74 15.99 3.27
C ILE A 37 3.50 15.38 3.95
N PRO A 38 2.90 16.02 4.97
CA PRO A 38 1.62 15.57 5.51
C PRO A 38 0.52 15.73 4.46
N ASP A 39 -0.66 15.17 4.69
CA ASP A 39 -1.86 15.58 3.97
C ASP A 39 -2.59 16.71 4.70
N LYS A 40 -3.78 17.08 4.19
CA LYS A 40 -4.63 18.13 4.76
C LYS A 40 -5.06 17.85 6.20
N ASP A 41 -5.04 16.60 6.64
CA ASP A 41 -5.38 16.17 8.00
C ASP A 41 -4.12 16.02 8.89
N GLY A 42 -2.93 16.39 8.38
CA GLY A 42 -1.67 16.31 9.10
C GLY A 42 -1.03 14.92 9.10
N GLN A 43 -1.57 13.95 8.36
CA GLN A 43 -1.05 12.58 8.34
C GLN A 43 0.06 12.41 7.31
N LEU A 44 1.13 11.70 7.66
CA LEU A 44 2.24 11.41 6.73
C LEU A 44 1.92 10.27 5.75
N CYS A 45 0.96 9.42 6.10
CA CYS A 45 0.49 8.30 5.30
C CYS A 45 -0.99 8.54 4.98
N THR A 46 -1.27 8.92 3.74
CA THR A 46 -2.63 9.19 3.25
C THR A 46 -3.24 7.89 2.76
N ALA A 47 -4.46 7.54 3.17
CA ALA A 47 -5.13 6.34 2.66
C ALA A 47 -5.23 6.37 1.11
N THR A 48 -4.85 5.30 0.43
CA THR A 48 -4.93 5.20 -1.04
C THR A 48 -6.34 4.78 -1.45
N ALA A 49 -7.26 5.74 -1.39
CA ALA A 49 -8.65 5.54 -1.76
C ALA A 49 -9.17 6.76 -2.52
N ILE A 50 -9.98 6.51 -3.55
CA ILE A 50 -10.63 7.55 -4.35
C ILE A 50 -12.00 7.07 -4.80
N GLY A 51 -12.99 7.95 -4.79
CA GLY A 51 -14.30 7.68 -5.36
C GLY A 51 -14.97 8.96 -5.84
N PHE A 52 -16.23 8.84 -6.25
CA PHE A 52 -17.04 9.97 -6.68
C PHE A 52 -18.29 10.09 -5.81
N GLU A 53 -18.54 11.29 -5.27
CA GLU A 53 -19.76 11.53 -4.51
C GLU A 53 -20.98 11.34 -5.42
N GLN A 54 -21.88 10.42 -5.05
CA GLN A 54 -23.05 10.04 -5.87
C GLN A 54 -22.68 9.63 -7.30
N GLY A 55 -21.47 9.10 -7.51
CA GLY A 55 -20.97 8.74 -8.82
C GLY A 55 -20.63 9.92 -9.73
N ASP A 56 -20.59 11.17 -9.24
CA ASP A 56 -20.28 12.36 -10.05
C ASP A 56 -18.76 12.61 -10.14
N PRO A 57 -18.11 12.45 -11.32
CA PRO A 57 -16.69 12.69 -11.46
C PRO A 57 -16.26 14.14 -11.21
N ALA A 58 -17.19 15.09 -11.22
CA ALA A 58 -16.93 16.48 -10.85
C ALA A 58 -16.75 16.66 -9.32
N LYS A 59 -17.09 15.65 -8.51
CA LYS A 59 -17.02 15.66 -7.05
C LYS A 59 -16.19 14.47 -6.53
N PRO A 60 -14.88 14.43 -6.84
CA PRO A 60 -14.04 13.35 -6.36
C PRO A 60 -13.80 13.46 -4.85
N VAL A 61 -13.83 12.30 -4.19
CA VAL A 61 -13.55 12.12 -2.77
C VAL A 61 -12.27 11.30 -2.65
N PHE A 62 -11.37 11.69 -1.76
CA PHE A 62 -10.04 11.08 -1.63
C PHE A 62 -9.73 10.67 -0.19
N GLY A 63 -8.75 9.78 -0.03
CA GLY A 63 -8.15 9.47 1.26
C GLY A 63 -9.12 8.84 2.25
N ARG A 64 -9.04 9.30 3.50
CA ARG A 64 -9.91 8.83 4.58
C ARG A 64 -11.38 9.08 4.31
N ALA A 65 -11.73 10.18 3.64
CA ALA A 65 -13.11 10.47 3.26
C ALA A 65 -13.64 9.43 2.25
N ALA A 66 -12.82 9.02 1.26
CA ALA A 66 -13.19 7.96 0.33
C ALA A 66 -13.29 6.60 1.03
N THR A 67 -12.38 6.32 1.96
CA THR A 67 -12.43 5.12 2.80
C THR A 67 -13.72 5.04 3.62
N ASN A 68 -14.18 6.17 4.18
CA ASN A 68 -15.45 6.24 4.89
C ASN A 68 -16.65 6.09 3.94
N MET A 69 -16.58 6.69 2.76
CA MET A 69 -17.62 6.55 1.73
C MET A 69 -17.79 5.10 1.28
N ARG A 70 -16.69 4.32 1.17
CA ARG A 70 -16.73 2.89 0.80
C ARG A 70 -17.63 2.06 1.72
N ARG A 71 -17.81 2.47 2.98
CA ARG A 71 -18.70 1.78 3.94
C ARG A 71 -20.18 1.87 3.57
N VAL A 72 -20.54 2.85 2.74
CA VAL A 72 -21.92 3.13 2.33
C VAL A 72 -22.11 2.86 0.84
N HIS A 73 -21.12 3.24 0.02
CA HIS A 73 -21.13 3.17 -1.44
C HIS A 73 -19.83 2.52 -1.95
N PRO A 74 -19.61 1.22 -1.67
CA PRO A 74 -18.38 0.51 -2.03
C PRO A 74 -18.10 0.50 -3.53
N GLU A 75 -19.15 0.38 -4.37
CA GLU A 75 -19.07 0.39 -5.82
C GLU A 75 -18.60 1.73 -6.40
N SER A 76 -18.68 2.80 -5.60
CA SER A 76 -18.29 4.15 -5.98
C SER A 76 -16.85 4.49 -5.59
N VAL A 77 -16.09 3.54 -5.00
CA VAL A 77 -14.74 3.77 -4.46
C VAL A 77 -13.74 2.75 -4.99
N CYS A 78 -12.64 3.24 -5.57
CA CYS A 78 -11.47 2.46 -5.93
C CYS A 78 -10.47 2.42 -4.76
N THR A 79 -9.99 1.21 -4.44
CA THR A 79 -8.87 0.91 -3.52
C THR A 79 -8.01 -0.20 -4.14
N PHE A 80 -6.82 -0.48 -3.60
CA PHE A 80 -5.93 -1.56 -4.08
C PHE A 80 -5.55 -1.50 -5.58
N ALA A 81 -5.52 -0.30 -6.17
CA ALA A 81 -5.25 -0.12 -7.60
C ALA A 81 -3.88 -0.71 -8.02
N LYS A 82 -2.89 -0.69 -7.12
CA LYS A 82 -1.54 -1.24 -7.40
C LYS A 82 -1.55 -2.75 -7.67
N ARG A 83 -2.51 -3.54 -7.14
CA ARG A 83 -2.66 -4.98 -7.48
C ARG A 83 -3.01 -5.21 -8.97
N ALA A 84 -3.57 -4.21 -9.63
CA ALA A 84 -3.89 -4.24 -11.06
C ALA A 84 -2.74 -3.73 -11.94
N ARG A 85 -1.59 -3.34 -11.39
CA ARG A 85 -0.48 -2.77 -12.16
C ARG A 85 -0.02 -3.71 -13.27
N GLY A 86 0.08 -3.16 -14.49
CA GLY A 86 0.51 -3.90 -15.68
C GLY A 86 -0.58 -4.75 -16.31
N LYS A 87 -1.82 -4.73 -15.78
CA LYS A 87 -3.01 -5.27 -16.43
C LYS A 87 -3.72 -4.14 -17.16
N GLU A 88 -4.19 -4.40 -18.37
CA GLU A 88 -4.89 -3.42 -19.19
C GLU A 88 -6.37 -3.34 -18.79
N ASP A 89 -6.92 -2.13 -18.79
CA ASP A 89 -8.35 -1.81 -18.68
C ASP A 89 -9.12 -2.49 -17.55
N VAL A 90 -8.47 -2.70 -16.40
CA VAL A 90 -9.14 -3.27 -15.21
C VAL A 90 -10.19 -2.28 -14.70
N PRO A 91 -11.49 -2.62 -14.72
CA PRO A 91 -12.55 -1.74 -14.25
C PRO A 91 -12.42 -1.47 -12.75
N ALA A 92 -12.72 -0.24 -12.32
CA ALA A 92 -12.70 0.15 -10.91
C ALA A 92 -14.05 0.71 -10.44
N VAL A 93 -14.56 1.76 -11.09
CA VAL A 93 -15.79 2.47 -10.70
C VAL A 93 -16.60 2.78 -11.95
N VAL A 94 -17.93 2.71 -11.86
CA VAL A 94 -18.83 3.22 -12.90
C VAL A 94 -19.43 4.54 -12.42
N ASP A 95 -19.30 5.59 -13.22
CA ASP A 95 -19.87 6.90 -12.86
C ASP A 95 -21.38 7.00 -13.14
N LYS A 96 -21.99 8.10 -12.69
CA LYS A 96 -23.42 8.38 -12.84
C LYS A 96 -23.91 8.43 -14.29
N ASP A 97 -23.00 8.65 -15.25
CA ASP A 97 -23.29 8.73 -16.68
C ASP A 97 -23.02 7.37 -17.39
N GLY A 98 -22.63 6.34 -16.62
CA GLY A 98 -22.39 4.98 -17.10
C GLY A 98 -20.98 4.74 -17.66
N ARG A 99 -20.05 5.69 -17.53
CA ARG A 99 -18.66 5.47 -17.96
C ARG A 99 -17.93 4.62 -16.93
N VAL A 100 -17.25 3.60 -17.43
CA VAL A 100 -16.33 2.77 -16.65
C VAL A 100 -15.00 3.49 -16.53
N TRP A 101 -14.56 3.71 -15.30
CA TRP A 101 -13.24 4.20 -14.95
C TRP A 101 -12.35 3.01 -14.58
N THR A 102 -11.14 2.99 -15.13
CA THR A 102 -10.14 1.95 -14.87
C THR A 102 -9.38 2.21 -13.57
N THR A 103 -8.75 1.18 -13.00
CA THR A 103 -7.88 1.33 -11.82
C THR A 103 -6.75 2.33 -12.05
N GLY A 104 -6.18 2.36 -13.27
CA GLY A 104 -5.14 3.31 -13.65
C GLY A 104 -5.63 4.76 -13.67
N GLU A 105 -6.79 5.02 -14.28
CA GLU A 105 -7.38 6.37 -14.31
C GLU A 105 -7.72 6.88 -12.90
N MET A 106 -8.33 6.02 -12.07
CA MET A 106 -8.67 6.38 -10.69
C MET A 106 -7.42 6.68 -9.87
N GLU A 107 -6.37 5.88 -10.02
CA GLU A 107 -5.12 6.10 -9.31
C GLU A 107 -4.37 7.35 -9.81
N ALA A 108 -4.42 7.66 -11.11
CA ALA A 108 -3.89 8.90 -11.65
C ALA A 108 -4.63 10.13 -11.11
N LEU A 109 -5.95 10.07 -10.96
CA LEU A 109 -6.74 11.12 -10.31
C LEU A 109 -6.33 11.30 -8.84
N PHE A 110 -6.13 10.20 -8.11
CA PHE A 110 -5.67 10.24 -6.72
C PHE A 110 -4.27 10.85 -6.62
N LEU A 111 -3.35 10.40 -7.47
CA LEU A 111 -1.97 10.88 -7.49
C LEU A 111 -1.90 12.37 -7.83
N ARG A 112 -2.68 12.82 -8.81
CA ARG A 112 -2.79 14.25 -9.15
C ARG A 112 -3.22 15.06 -7.95
N TRP A 113 -4.32 14.67 -7.28
CA TRP A 113 -4.80 15.35 -6.07
C TRP A 113 -3.71 15.43 -4.99
N ARG A 114 -2.98 14.33 -4.78
CA ARG A 114 -1.93 14.28 -3.75
C ARG A 114 -0.73 15.16 -4.11
N LEU A 115 -0.33 15.20 -5.37
CA LEU A 115 0.79 16.00 -5.86
C LEU A 115 0.44 17.49 -5.96
N ASP A 116 -0.79 17.83 -6.31
CA ASP A 116 -1.28 19.22 -6.32
C ASP A 116 -1.14 19.82 -4.92
N TYR A 117 -1.61 19.08 -3.89
CA TYR A 117 -1.41 19.50 -2.50
C TYR A 117 0.08 19.54 -2.10
N ALA A 118 0.89 18.57 -2.56
CA ALA A 118 2.33 18.59 -2.28
C ALA A 118 3.01 19.85 -2.86
N GLN A 119 2.65 20.24 -4.07
CA GLN A 119 3.16 21.43 -4.73
C GLN A 119 2.76 22.71 -3.98
N GLU A 120 1.50 22.81 -3.53
CA GLU A 120 1.03 23.89 -2.67
C GLU A 120 1.81 23.96 -1.35
N PHE A 121 2.03 22.81 -0.70
CA PHE A 121 2.78 22.72 0.56
C PHE A 121 4.23 23.16 0.41
N ILE A 122 4.90 22.75 -0.68
CA ILE A 122 6.30 23.09 -0.94
C ILE A 122 6.43 24.57 -1.33
N GLY A 123 5.43 25.14 -2.01
CA GLY A 123 5.45 26.52 -2.52
C GLY A 123 6.31 26.69 -3.78
N GLU A 124 6.78 25.60 -4.38
CA GLU A 124 7.57 25.58 -5.62
C GLU A 124 6.99 24.56 -6.59
N ARG A 125 7.24 24.77 -7.89
CA ARG A 125 6.79 23.84 -8.93
C ARG A 125 7.43 22.46 -8.75
N ILE A 126 6.65 21.39 -8.85
CA ILE A 126 7.17 20.03 -8.98
C ILE A 126 7.60 19.82 -10.43
N VAL A 127 8.89 19.61 -10.65
CA VAL A 127 9.49 19.43 -11.98
C VAL A 127 9.71 17.96 -12.35
N GLY A 128 9.61 17.08 -11.36
CA GLY A 128 9.79 15.64 -11.55
C GLY A 128 9.25 14.82 -10.39
N VAL A 129 8.76 13.62 -10.70
CA VAL A 129 8.23 12.66 -9.74
C VAL A 129 8.99 11.35 -9.88
N LEU A 130 9.64 10.92 -8.80
CA LEU A 130 10.16 9.57 -8.64
C LEU A 130 9.09 8.73 -7.97
N ILE A 131 8.74 7.58 -8.53
CA ILE A 131 7.75 6.68 -7.92
C ILE A 131 8.43 5.41 -7.40
N THR A 132 8.06 4.97 -6.19
CA THR A 132 8.52 3.69 -5.68
C THR A 132 7.79 2.54 -6.37
N VAL A 133 8.47 1.41 -6.53
CA VAL A 133 7.88 0.15 -7.02
C VAL A 133 8.50 -1.05 -6.30
N PRO A 134 7.78 -2.18 -6.20
CA PRO A 134 8.36 -3.43 -5.71
C PRO A 134 9.59 -3.86 -6.52
N ALA A 135 10.56 -4.49 -5.86
CA ALA A 135 11.79 -4.93 -6.51
C ALA A 135 11.54 -5.99 -7.60
N ASN A 136 10.54 -6.86 -7.41
CA ASN A 136 10.14 -7.93 -8.33
C ASN A 136 9.30 -7.43 -9.52
N PHE A 137 8.93 -6.15 -9.60
CA PHE A 137 8.16 -5.63 -10.73
C PHE A 137 8.94 -5.73 -12.04
N ASN A 138 8.28 -6.29 -13.05
CA ASN A 138 8.81 -6.37 -14.41
C ASN A 138 8.70 -5.02 -15.16
N ASP A 139 9.31 -4.95 -16.34
CA ASP A 139 9.35 -3.71 -17.13
C ASP A 139 7.96 -3.17 -17.51
N ALA A 140 6.98 -4.04 -17.74
CA ALA A 140 5.62 -3.62 -18.08
C ALA A 140 4.95 -2.95 -16.87
N GLN A 141 5.11 -3.52 -15.68
CA GLN A 141 4.60 -2.94 -14.43
C GLN A 141 5.29 -1.62 -14.10
N ARG A 142 6.61 -1.52 -14.32
CA ARG A 142 7.37 -0.26 -14.13
C ARG A 142 6.90 0.83 -15.07
N ARG A 143 6.72 0.52 -16.37
CA ARG A 143 6.16 1.46 -17.34
C ARG A 143 4.74 1.89 -16.96
N ALA A 144 3.91 0.96 -16.50
CA ALA A 144 2.56 1.28 -16.04
C ALA A 144 2.57 2.22 -14.82
N SER A 145 3.55 2.10 -13.90
CA SER A 145 3.69 3.04 -12.79
C SER A 145 4.08 4.44 -13.26
N LEU A 146 4.97 4.55 -14.25
CA LEU A 146 5.33 5.85 -14.84
C LEU A 146 4.15 6.47 -15.60
N ALA A 147 3.38 5.66 -16.32
CA ALA A 147 2.19 6.12 -17.03
C ALA A 147 1.15 6.73 -16.10
N VAL A 148 0.98 6.22 -14.87
CA VAL A 148 0.09 6.83 -13.87
C VAL A 148 0.56 8.22 -13.46
N VAL A 149 1.88 8.45 -13.36
CA VAL A 149 2.44 9.79 -13.10
C VAL A 149 2.14 10.75 -14.27
N GLU A 150 2.31 10.28 -15.51
CA GLU A 150 2.02 11.06 -16.72
C GLU A 150 0.53 11.41 -16.81
N GLN A 151 -0.35 10.43 -16.57
CA GLN A 151 -1.81 10.63 -16.54
C GLN A 151 -2.25 11.57 -15.42
N ALA A 152 -1.51 11.61 -14.31
CA ALA A 152 -1.72 12.59 -13.25
C ALA A 152 -1.31 14.02 -13.64
N GLY A 153 -0.65 14.21 -14.80
CA GLY A 153 -0.21 15.50 -15.30
C GLY A 153 1.18 15.93 -14.82
N TYR A 154 1.98 15.00 -14.30
CA TYR A 154 3.32 15.25 -13.78
C TYR A 154 4.39 14.55 -14.61
N THR A 155 5.63 15.06 -14.57
CA THR A 155 6.76 14.46 -15.29
C THR A 155 7.35 13.29 -14.51
N PRO A 156 7.24 12.04 -14.96
CA PRO A 156 7.99 10.95 -14.35
C PRO A 156 9.50 11.13 -14.60
N ILE A 157 10.30 11.02 -13.54
CA ILE A 157 11.77 10.97 -13.69
C ILE A 157 12.31 9.53 -13.66
N GLY A 158 11.53 8.59 -13.14
CA GLY A 158 11.88 7.17 -13.10
C GLY A 158 11.21 6.44 -11.96
N THR A 159 11.65 5.20 -11.74
CA THR A 159 11.24 4.38 -10.61
C THR A 159 12.41 4.15 -9.67
N ILE A 160 12.14 3.98 -8.39
CA ILE A 160 13.08 3.46 -7.40
C ILE A 160 12.47 2.22 -6.74
N ASN A 161 13.29 1.21 -6.44
CA ASN A 161 12.78 0.04 -5.74
C ASN A 161 12.46 0.41 -4.29
N GLU A 162 11.27 0.02 -3.81
CA GLU A 162 10.80 0.20 -2.43
C GLU A 162 11.85 -0.23 -1.38
N PRO A 163 12.43 -1.44 -1.45
CA PRO A 163 13.43 -1.85 -0.45
C PRO A 163 14.73 -1.04 -0.56
N THR A 164 15.08 -0.52 -1.74
CA THR A 164 16.22 0.40 -1.88
C THR A 164 15.90 1.75 -1.25
N ALA A 165 14.69 2.29 -1.48
CA ALA A 165 14.24 3.55 -0.90
C ALA A 165 14.23 3.50 0.63
N ALA A 166 13.79 2.38 1.22
CA ALA A 166 13.84 2.14 2.67
C ALA A 166 15.27 2.24 3.23
N LEU A 167 16.26 1.70 2.51
CA LEU A 167 17.65 1.66 2.96
C LEU A 167 18.41 2.98 2.78
N LEU A 168 17.96 3.87 1.89
CA LEU A 168 18.67 5.14 1.61
C LEU A 168 18.96 5.97 2.86
N ARG A 169 18.07 5.93 3.86
CA ARG A 169 18.28 6.60 5.15
C ARG A 169 19.01 5.71 6.15
N TYR A 170 18.65 4.44 6.23
CA TYR A 170 19.08 3.54 7.31
C TYR A 170 20.51 3.00 7.13
N ALA A 171 20.91 2.72 5.89
CA ALA A 171 22.13 2.00 5.59
C ALA A 171 23.18 2.82 4.82
N ARG A 172 22.97 4.14 4.74
CA ARG A 172 23.95 5.06 4.13
C ARG A 172 25.29 4.99 4.87
N GLY A 173 26.36 4.70 4.13
CA GLY A 173 27.72 4.58 4.67
C GLY A 173 27.99 3.28 5.42
N LYS A 174 27.06 2.31 5.40
CA LYS A 174 27.27 0.97 5.97
C LYS A 174 27.78 0.01 4.90
N ASN A 175 28.34 -1.11 5.34
CA ASN A 175 28.70 -2.24 4.49
C ASN A 175 28.05 -3.50 5.05
N GLY A 176 27.67 -4.43 4.18
CA GLY A 176 27.12 -5.72 4.57
C GLY A 176 25.92 -6.13 3.72
N THR A 177 25.33 -7.27 4.06
CA THR A 177 24.16 -7.83 3.40
C THR A 177 22.94 -7.69 4.30
N LEU A 178 21.90 -7.04 3.80
CA LEU A 178 20.66 -6.82 4.52
C LEU A 178 19.51 -7.60 3.88
N LEU A 179 18.69 -8.24 4.72
CA LEU A 179 17.37 -8.73 4.34
C LEU A 179 16.37 -7.59 4.56
N VAL A 180 15.68 -7.18 3.51
CA VAL A 180 14.55 -6.25 3.60
C VAL A 180 13.25 -7.02 3.42
N THR A 181 12.35 -6.93 4.38
CA THR A 181 11.01 -7.52 4.32
C THR A 181 9.98 -6.40 4.24
N ASP A 182 9.33 -6.23 3.10
CA ASP A 182 8.25 -5.26 2.90
C ASP A 182 6.90 -6.00 2.90
N VAL A 183 6.16 -5.93 4.01
CA VAL A 183 4.84 -6.55 4.13
C VAL A 183 3.79 -5.45 4.21
N GLY A 184 3.27 -5.08 3.05
CA GLY A 184 2.26 -4.03 2.92
C GLY A 184 0.83 -4.53 3.11
N LYS A 185 -0.14 -3.63 2.95
CA LYS A 185 -1.57 -4.00 2.97
C LYS A 185 -1.95 -4.99 1.86
N GLY A 186 -1.28 -4.95 0.71
CA GLY A 186 -1.68 -5.73 -0.46
C GLY A 186 -0.60 -6.58 -1.12
N THR A 187 0.67 -6.38 -0.78
CA THR A 187 1.80 -7.11 -1.38
C THR A 187 2.84 -7.42 -0.31
N SER A 188 3.61 -8.48 -0.52
CA SER A 188 4.74 -8.88 0.32
C SER A 188 5.96 -9.05 -0.57
N ASP A 189 7.01 -8.29 -0.31
CA ASP A 189 8.20 -8.22 -1.13
C ASP A 189 9.45 -8.36 -0.25
N ILE A 190 10.23 -9.41 -0.50
CA ILE A 190 11.46 -9.71 0.21
C ILE A 190 12.64 -9.44 -0.71
N SER A 191 13.67 -8.76 -0.21
CA SER A 191 14.88 -8.46 -0.98
C SER A 191 16.15 -8.68 -0.16
N ILE A 192 17.14 -9.31 -0.78
CA ILE A 192 18.50 -9.40 -0.27
C ILE A 192 19.31 -8.28 -0.92
N ILE A 193 19.81 -7.35 -0.12
CA ILE A 193 20.53 -6.18 -0.61
C ILE A 193 21.94 -6.16 -0.05
N ALA A 194 22.93 -6.22 -0.94
CA ALA A 194 24.30 -5.92 -0.61
C ALA A 194 24.50 -4.40 -0.57
N VAL A 195 25.03 -3.90 0.53
CA VAL A 195 25.36 -2.50 0.77
C VAL A 195 26.88 -2.36 0.76
N ASP A 196 27.38 -1.46 -0.08
CA ASP A 196 28.79 -1.06 -0.13
C ASP A 196 28.88 0.48 -0.14
N GLY A 197 29.05 1.05 1.05
CA GLY A 197 29.03 2.48 1.31
C GLY A 197 27.69 3.13 0.96
N ASN A 198 27.58 3.66 -0.26
CA ASN A 198 26.36 4.28 -0.78
C ASN A 198 25.74 3.51 -1.96
N THR A 199 26.31 2.36 -2.30
CA THR A 199 25.84 1.51 -3.39
C THR A 199 24.95 0.42 -2.82
N PHE A 200 23.74 0.28 -3.36
CA PHE A 200 22.76 -0.73 -2.99
C PHE A 200 22.53 -1.67 -4.17
N THR A 201 22.92 -2.94 -4.02
CA THR A 201 22.79 -3.94 -5.08
C THR A 201 21.81 -5.03 -4.63
N ILE A 202 20.70 -5.17 -5.35
CA ILE A 202 19.75 -6.26 -5.12
C ILE A 202 20.40 -7.56 -5.61
N ARG A 203 20.61 -8.50 -4.70
CA ARG A 203 21.18 -9.84 -4.97
C ARG A 203 20.08 -10.82 -5.37
N ALA A 204 18.94 -10.73 -4.70
CA ALA A 204 17.76 -11.51 -4.98
C ALA A 204 16.51 -10.75 -4.50
N ALA A 205 15.37 -11.04 -5.11
CA ALA A 205 14.07 -10.59 -4.67
C ALA A 205 13.03 -11.68 -4.90
N ALA A 206 12.13 -11.85 -3.95
CA ALA A 206 10.96 -12.72 -4.04
C ALA A 206 9.74 -11.91 -3.58
N GLY A 207 8.56 -12.17 -4.10
CA GLY A 207 7.37 -11.47 -3.60
C GLY A 207 6.07 -11.91 -4.24
N ARG A 208 4.98 -11.49 -3.62
CA ARG A 208 3.61 -11.87 -3.96
C ARG A 208 2.68 -10.68 -3.91
N SER A 209 1.85 -10.54 -4.96
CA SER A 209 0.88 -9.46 -5.11
C SER A 209 -0.49 -9.75 -4.46
N ASP A 210 -0.64 -10.96 -3.93
CA ASP A 210 -1.83 -11.54 -3.31
C ASP A 210 -1.58 -11.96 -1.86
N LEU A 211 -0.53 -11.43 -1.23
CA LEU A 211 -0.16 -11.71 0.16
C LEU A 211 0.19 -10.40 0.86
N GLY A 212 -0.57 -10.01 1.87
CA GLY A 212 -0.32 -8.84 2.71
C GLY A 212 -1.40 -8.68 3.78
N GLY A 213 -1.44 -7.51 4.41
CA GLY A 213 -2.40 -7.23 5.50
C GLY A 213 -3.87 -7.48 5.15
N ALA A 214 -4.28 -7.33 3.89
CA ALA A 214 -5.65 -7.62 3.44
C ALA A 214 -6.02 -9.10 3.61
N GLU A 215 -5.09 -10.02 3.38
CA GLU A 215 -5.33 -11.45 3.58
C GLU A 215 -5.38 -11.80 5.08
N PHE A 216 -4.59 -11.11 5.91
CA PHE A 216 -4.65 -11.26 7.37
C PHE A 216 -6.01 -10.79 7.91
N GLN A 217 -6.49 -9.66 7.39
CA GLN A 217 -7.82 -9.11 7.69
C GLN A 217 -8.94 -10.05 7.23
N ALA A 218 -8.78 -10.71 6.08
CA ALA A 218 -9.74 -11.68 5.57
C ALA A 218 -9.88 -12.91 6.49
N CYS A 219 -8.80 -13.35 7.14
CA CYS A 219 -8.87 -14.42 8.16
C CYS A 219 -9.74 -14.01 9.36
N ILE A 220 -9.64 -12.76 9.83
CA ILE A 220 -10.51 -12.24 10.89
C ILE A 220 -11.96 -12.13 10.38
N LEU A 221 -12.18 -11.62 9.17
CA LEU A 221 -13.52 -11.54 8.58
C LEU A 221 -14.19 -12.92 8.54
N GLN A 222 -13.47 -13.94 8.07
CA GLN A 222 -13.98 -15.32 8.04
C GLN A 222 -14.31 -15.82 9.45
N TYR A 223 -13.45 -15.55 10.44
CA TYR A 223 -13.72 -15.89 11.84
C TYR A 223 -15.02 -15.22 12.37
N LEU A 224 -15.28 -13.96 12.02
CA LEU A 224 -16.53 -13.28 12.39
C LEU A 224 -17.75 -13.90 11.67
N MET A 225 -17.60 -14.27 10.39
CA MET A 225 -18.65 -14.96 9.64
C MET A 225 -18.98 -16.33 10.25
N ASP A 226 -17.96 -17.10 10.63
CA ASP A 226 -18.13 -18.41 11.28
C ASP A 226 -18.80 -18.26 12.65
N HIS A 227 -18.46 -17.22 13.41
CA HIS A 227 -19.13 -16.90 14.67
C HIS A 227 -20.63 -16.58 14.46
N ALA A 228 -20.96 -15.77 13.45
CA ALA A 228 -22.35 -15.47 13.11
C ALA A 228 -23.10 -16.75 12.69
N ALA A 229 -22.47 -17.60 11.87
CA ALA A 229 -23.03 -18.85 11.39
C ALA A 229 -23.32 -19.83 12.53
N GLY A 230 -22.39 -19.98 13.49
CA GLY A 230 -22.59 -20.76 14.70
C GLY A 230 -23.75 -20.27 15.57
N ASN A 231 -24.15 -19.00 15.41
CA ASN A 231 -25.29 -18.36 16.06
C ASN A 231 -26.53 -18.26 15.15
N GLY A 232 -26.56 -18.97 14.03
CA GLY A 232 -27.71 -19.11 13.13
C GLY A 232 -27.85 -18.00 12.08
N VAL A 233 -26.80 -17.24 11.78
CA VAL A 233 -26.77 -16.24 10.70
C VAL A 233 -25.66 -16.58 9.72
N VAL A 234 -26.04 -17.07 8.54
CA VAL A 234 -25.10 -17.36 7.45
C VAL A 234 -25.10 -16.18 6.48
N LEU A 235 -23.94 -15.55 6.31
CA LEU A 235 -23.75 -14.41 5.41
C LEU A 235 -23.45 -14.91 3.99
N ASP A 236 -24.18 -14.39 3.01
CA ASP A 236 -23.94 -14.61 1.58
C ASP A 236 -23.27 -13.36 0.97
N PRO A 237 -22.04 -13.44 0.45
CA PRO A 237 -21.37 -12.31 -0.21
C PRO A 237 -22.17 -11.60 -1.30
N ALA A 238 -23.06 -12.32 -2.00
CA ALA A 238 -23.89 -11.74 -3.05
C ALA A 238 -25.06 -10.90 -2.50
N GLN A 239 -25.51 -11.17 -1.27
CA GLN A 239 -26.69 -10.53 -0.68
C GLN A 239 -26.33 -9.59 0.47
N ASP A 240 -25.25 -9.89 1.20
CA ASP A 240 -24.87 -9.25 2.46
C ASP A 240 -23.65 -8.33 2.32
N HIS A 241 -23.40 -7.84 1.11
CA HIS A 241 -22.22 -7.02 0.77
C HIS A 241 -21.98 -5.88 1.77
N ARG A 242 -23.04 -5.17 2.18
CA ARG A 242 -22.93 -4.06 3.13
C ARG A 242 -22.50 -4.52 4.53
N SER A 243 -23.05 -5.63 5.04
CA SER A 243 -22.64 -6.19 6.33
C SER A 243 -21.19 -6.64 6.28
N LEU A 244 -20.78 -7.29 5.20
CA LEU A 244 -19.40 -7.75 5.02
C LEU A 244 -18.40 -6.60 4.98
N ILE A 245 -18.70 -5.48 4.30
CA ILE A 245 -17.80 -4.31 4.30
C ILE A 245 -17.66 -3.69 5.69
N LEU A 246 -18.73 -3.64 6.46
CA LEU A 246 -18.64 -3.16 7.85
C LEU A 246 -17.80 -4.12 8.69
N MET A 247 -17.96 -5.43 8.52
CA MET A 247 -17.14 -6.44 9.18
C MET A 247 -15.67 -6.39 8.74
N GLU A 248 -15.38 -6.13 7.46
CA GLU A 248 -14.01 -5.91 6.95
C GLU A 248 -13.33 -4.74 7.67
N TYR A 249 -14.07 -3.66 7.91
CA TYR A 249 -13.54 -2.50 8.63
C TYR A 249 -13.23 -2.84 10.09
N GLU A 250 -14.12 -3.55 10.77
CA GLU A 250 -13.87 -3.99 12.14
C GLU A 250 -12.72 -5.01 12.22
N ALA A 251 -12.59 -5.88 11.22
CA ALA A 251 -11.46 -6.80 11.08
C ALA A 251 -10.12 -6.06 10.89
N GLU A 252 -10.09 -5.00 10.08
CA GLU A 252 -8.92 -4.14 9.91
C GLU A 252 -8.50 -3.46 11.21
N ASN A 253 -9.44 -2.87 11.95
CA ASN A 253 -9.14 -2.27 13.25
C ASN A 253 -8.64 -3.31 14.26
N ALA A 254 -9.30 -4.47 14.34
CA ALA A 254 -8.92 -5.55 15.23
C ALA A 254 -7.49 -6.04 14.95
N ALA A 255 -7.12 -6.23 13.68
CA ALA A 255 -5.76 -6.62 13.30
C ALA A 255 -4.72 -5.58 13.76
N CYS A 256 -5.01 -4.29 13.55
CA CYS A 256 -4.11 -3.21 13.97
C CYS A 256 -3.97 -3.16 15.49
N ASP A 257 -5.09 -3.21 16.22
CA ASP A 257 -5.13 -3.13 17.68
C ASP A 257 -4.41 -4.32 18.33
N LEU A 258 -4.61 -5.54 17.81
CA LEU A 258 -3.96 -6.75 18.30
C LEU A 258 -2.43 -6.73 18.15
N SER A 259 -1.87 -5.84 17.34
CA SER A 259 -0.42 -5.59 17.29
C SER A 259 0.11 -4.94 18.58
N SER A 260 -0.75 -4.24 19.32
CA SER A 260 -0.40 -3.51 20.56
C SER A 260 -1.03 -4.11 21.81
N VAL A 261 -2.23 -4.70 21.70
CA VAL A 261 -2.96 -5.30 22.83
C VAL A 261 -3.11 -6.81 22.69
N HIS A 262 -3.43 -7.50 23.79
CA HIS A 262 -3.59 -8.96 23.80
C HIS A 262 -4.97 -9.44 23.37
N GLU A 263 -5.99 -8.59 23.47
CA GLU A 263 -7.38 -8.94 23.22
C GLU A 263 -8.15 -7.69 22.79
N VAL A 264 -9.08 -7.87 21.86
CA VAL A 264 -9.98 -6.82 21.36
C VAL A 264 -11.42 -7.33 21.34
N ALA A 265 -12.37 -6.44 21.66
CA ALA A 265 -13.79 -6.70 21.49
C ALA A 265 -14.25 -6.14 20.15
N ILE A 266 -14.88 -6.99 19.34
CA ILE A 266 -15.36 -6.69 18.00
C ILE A 266 -16.89 -6.76 18.02
N ALA A 267 -17.54 -5.66 17.67
CA ALA A 267 -18.99 -5.59 17.56
C ALA A 267 -19.39 -5.42 16.09
N PHE A 268 -20.31 -6.26 15.60
CA PHE A 268 -20.78 -6.17 14.21
C PHE A 268 -22.26 -6.56 14.07
N GLN A 269 -22.88 -6.13 12.97
CA GLN A 269 -24.29 -6.40 12.69
C GLN A 269 -24.47 -7.22 11.42
N ALA A 270 -25.23 -8.32 11.53
CA ALA A 270 -25.62 -9.16 10.41
C ALA A 270 -27.10 -9.55 10.53
N HIS A 271 -27.85 -9.44 9.43
CA HIS A 271 -29.29 -9.74 9.35
C HIS A 271 -30.11 -9.13 10.51
N GLY A 272 -29.81 -7.89 10.88
CA GLY A 272 -30.52 -7.17 11.95
C GLY A 272 -30.11 -7.54 13.38
N ARG A 273 -29.22 -8.54 13.56
CA ARG A 273 -28.71 -8.97 14.87
C ARG A 273 -27.35 -8.35 15.14
N LEU A 274 -27.13 -7.92 16.39
CA LEU A 274 -25.84 -7.47 16.89
C LEU A 274 -25.08 -8.68 17.45
N PHE A 275 -23.79 -8.75 17.13
CA PHE A 275 -22.85 -9.75 17.62
C PHE A 275 -21.70 -9.04 18.33
N ASP A 276 -21.26 -9.64 19.43
CA ASP A 276 -20.09 -9.21 20.20
C ASP A 276 -19.13 -10.39 20.30
N VAL A 277 -17.91 -10.22 19.81
CA VAL A 277 -16.88 -11.26 19.76
C VAL A 277 -15.62 -10.73 20.40
N SER A 278 -15.06 -11.50 21.33
CA SER A 278 -13.70 -11.24 21.81
C SER A 278 -12.70 -12.01 20.95
N LEU A 279 -11.67 -11.33 20.45
CA LEU A 279 -10.59 -11.93 19.69
C LEU A 279 -9.27 -11.69 20.41
N THR A 280 -8.54 -12.76 20.72
CA THR A 280 -7.21 -12.67 21.33
C THR A 280 -6.12 -12.67 20.27
N ARG A 281 -4.95 -12.11 20.60
CA ARG A 281 -3.77 -12.14 19.74
C ARG A 281 -3.37 -13.58 19.40
N ALA A 282 -3.41 -14.49 20.37
CA ALA A 282 -3.07 -15.90 20.14
C ALA A 282 -4.03 -16.58 19.14
N THR A 283 -5.33 -16.25 19.21
CA THR A 283 -6.29 -16.72 18.22
C THR A 283 -5.97 -16.13 16.84
N PHE A 284 -5.69 -14.83 16.76
CA PHE A 284 -5.33 -14.19 15.49
C PHE A 284 -4.06 -14.78 14.87
N GLU A 285 -2.99 -14.96 15.65
CA GLU A 285 -1.74 -15.63 15.22
C GLU A 285 -2.01 -17.04 14.68
N SER A 286 -2.93 -17.79 15.30
CA SER A 286 -3.34 -19.10 14.80
C SER A 286 -4.08 -18.99 13.46
N LEU A 287 -4.97 -18.00 13.30
CA LEU A 287 -5.76 -17.79 12.08
C LEU A 287 -4.89 -17.40 10.87
N VAL A 288 -3.77 -16.71 11.10
CA VAL A 288 -2.86 -16.25 10.03
C VAL A 288 -1.58 -17.08 9.91
N SER A 289 -1.47 -18.18 10.66
CA SER A 289 -0.26 -19.01 10.71
C SER A 289 0.22 -19.43 9.31
N ASP A 290 -0.67 -19.94 8.46
CA ASP A 290 -0.35 -20.31 7.07
C ASP A 290 0.16 -19.13 6.23
N LEU A 291 -0.34 -17.91 6.47
CA LEU A 291 0.12 -16.70 5.76
C LEU A 291 1.53 -16.30 6.24
N CYS A 292 1.80 -16.39 7.55
CA CYS A 292 3.13 -16.17 8.10
C CYS A 292 4.15 -17.20 7.57
N GLU A 293 3.75 -18.45 7.41
CA GLU A 293 4.60 -19.48 6.79
C GLU A 293 4.91 -19.14 5.33
N GLN A 294 3.92 -18.68 4.55
CA GLN A 294 4.15 -18.23 3.18
C GLN A 294 5.13 -17.04 3.11
N ILE A 295 5.10 -16.10 4.05
CA ILE A 295 6.09 -15.02 4.13
C ILE A 295 7.49 -15.58 4.46
N ARG A 296 7.58 -16.54 5.39
CA ARG A 296 8.84 -17.23 5.70
C ARG A 296 9.41 -17.97 4.49
N ASP A 297 8.54 -18.55 3.66
CA ASP A 297 8.95 -19.22 2.43
C ASP A 297 9.54 -18.23 1.43
N LEU A 298 8.96 -17.03 1.29
CA LEU A 298 9.54 -15.96 0.46
C LEU A 298 10.93 -15.52 0.95
N VAL A 299 11.14 -15.46 2.28
CA VAL A 299 12.45 -15.17 2.86
C VAL A 299 13.45 -16.27 2.50
N THR A 300 13.04 -17.53 2.63
CA THR A 300 13.87 -18.69 2.28
C THR A 300 14.22 -18.72 0.80
N GLU A 301 13.25 -18.44 -0.07
CA GLU A 301 13.42 -18.35 -1.52
C GLU A 301 14.41 -17.24 -1.90
N ALA A 302 14.28 -16.05 -1.31
CA ALA A 302 15.17 -14.92 -1.58
C ALA A 302 16.61 -15.22 -1.14
N MET A 303 16.81 -15.82 0.04
CA MET A 303 18.15 -16.22 0.52
C MET A 303 18.77 -17.31 -0.37
N ALA A 304 17.99 -18.34 -0.73
CA ALA A 304 18.44 -19.42 -1.60
C ALA A 304 18.84 -18.89 -2.99
N SER A 305 18.04 -17.98 -3.56
CA SER A 305 18.33 -17.32 -4.84
C SER A 305 19.59 -16.45 -4.79
N ALA A 306 19.88 -15.85 -3.63
CA ALA A 306 21.13 -15.12 -3.39
C ALA A 306 22.34 -16.03 -3.10
N GLY A 307 22.11 -17.33 -2.85
CA GLY A 307 23.14 -18.28 -2.46
C GLY A 307 23.71 -18.02 -1.07
N LEU A 308 22.90 -17.53 -0.13
CA LEU A 308 23.31 -17.15 1.21
C LEU A 308 22.67 -18.01 2.29
N ALA A 309 23.43 -18.28 3.35
CA ALA A 309 22.95 -18.84 4.60
C ALA A 309 22.49 -17.73 5.58
N PRO A 310 21.65 -18.05 6.58
CA PRO A 310 21.14 -17.04 7.52
C PRO A 310 22.21 -16.30 8.32
N ASP A 311 23.36 -16.93 8.59
CA ASP A 311 24.50 -16.33 9.29
C ASP A 311 25.32 -15.36 8.44
N GLU A 312 25.05 -15.29 7.13
CA GLU A 312 25.65 -14.32 6.19
C GLU A 312 24.83 -13.04 6.03
N ILE A 313 23.69 -12.92 6.74
CA ILE A 313 22.85 -11.72 6.78
C ILE A 313 23.24 -10.85 7.98
N ASP A 314 23.76 -9.65 7.70
CA ASP A 314 24.24 -8.70 8.72
C ASP A 314 23.12 -7.95 9.44
N GLY A 315 21.91 -7.91 8.84
CA GLY A 315 20.78 -7.25 9.44
C GLY A 315 19.47 -7.46 8.70
N VAL A 316 18.38 -7.31 9.45
CA VAL A 316 17.00 -7.37 8.94
C VAL A 316 16.36 -6.01 9.06
N VAL A 317 15.75 -5.54 7.97
CA VAL A 317 14.98 -4.30 7.91
C VAL A 317 13.55 -4.64 7.55
N MET A 318 12.63 -4.44 8.49
CA MET A 318 11.21 -4.65 8.28
C MET A 318 10.55 -3.32 7.91
N VAL A 319 9.82 -3.32 6.80
CA VAL A 319 9.02 -2.21 6.30
C VAL A 319 7.63 -2.73 5.88
N GLY A 320 6.72 -1.83 5.59
CA GLY A 320 5.30 -2.17 5.46
C GLY A 320 4.60 -2.17 6.82
N GLY A 321 3.28 -2.02 6.79
CA GLY A 321 2.48 -1.81 8.00
C GLY A 321 1.82 -3.07 8.57
N ALA A 322 1.92 -4.21 7.89
CA ALA A 322 1.30 -5.47 8.31
C ALA A 322 2.23 -6.33 9.17
#